data_AF-A0A2M7X940-F1
#
_entry.id   AF-A0A2M7X940-F1
#
_cell.length_a   1.000
_cell.length_b   1.000
_cell.length_c   1.000
_cell.angle_alpha   90.00
_cell.angle_beta   90.00
_cell.angle_gamma   90.00
#
_symmetry.space_group_name_H-M   'P 1'
#
loop_
_entity.id
_entity.type
_entity.pdbx_description
1 polymer ?
#
loop_
_entity_poly.entity_id
_entity_poly.type
_entity_poly.pdbx_seq_one_letter_code
_entity_poly.pdbx_strand_id
1 'polypeptide(L)'
;KSSDFDRNLQSLIHLPDFSEVKGIVIGRFQKESEITNGLLTQIIKTKRELNNIPVLANIDFGHTSPIISFPVGGTCKVEATSESQSLRIIEH
;
A
#
# COMPACT_ATOMS: atom_id res chain seq x y z
N LYS A 1 -3.99 -1.84 -15.07
CA LYS A 1 -3.87 -0.40 -15.42
C LYS A 1 -4.13 0.44 -14.17
N SER A 2 -3.71 1.70 -14.11
CA SER A 2 -3.94 2.59 -12.95
C SER A 2 -5.41 2.70 -12.53
N SER A 3 -6.33 2.75 -13.49
CA SER A 3 -7.78 2.81 -13.27
C SER A 3 -8.33 1.60 -12.52
N ASP A 4 -7.76 0.41 -12.73
CA ASP A 4 -8.20 -0.81 -12.05
C ASP A 4 -7.76 -0.82 -10.60
N PHE A 5 -6.53 -0.38 -10.33
CA PHE A 5 -6.03 -0.23 -8.98
C PHE A 5 -6.85 0.80 -8.19
N ASP A 6 -7.09 1.98 -8.78
CA ASP A 6 -7.86 3.05 -8.15
C ASP A 6 -9.30 2.61 -7.80
N ARG A 7 -10.01 2.02 -8.77
CA ARG A 7 -11.36 1.51 -8.57
C ARG A 7 -11.41 0.43 -7.48
N ASN A 8 -10.47 -0.51 -7.48
CA ASN A 8 -10.43 -1.58 -6.47
C ASN A 8 -10.09 -1.03 -5.08
N LEU A 9 -9.18 -0.07 -4.98
CA LEU A 9 -8.87 0.62 -3.73
C LEU A 9 -10.10 1.36 -3.19
N GLN A 10 -10.83 2.08 -4.05
CA GLN A 10 -12.07 2.76 -3.65
C GLN A 10 -13.12 1.77 -3.13
N SER A 11 -13.32 0.64 -3.81
CA SER A 11 -14.24 -0.41 -3.36
C SER A 11 -13.83 -0.99 -2.01
N LEU A 12 -12.52 -1.19 -1.76
CA LEU A 12 -12.01 -1.68 -0.48
C LEU A 12 -12.27 -0.69 0.66
N ILE A 13 -12.08 0.60 0.41
CA ILE A 13 -12.30 1.69 1.38
C ILE A 13 -13.77 1.77 1.82
N HIS A 14 -14.71 1.40 0.95
CA HIS A 14 -16.14 1.40 1.27
C HIS A 14 -16.61 0.19 2.10
N LEU A 15 -15.74 -0.76 2.43
CA LEU A 15 -16.13 -1.88 3.30
C LEU A 15 -16.38 -1.38 4.74
N PRO A 16 -17.36 -1.97 5.47
CA PRO A 16 -17.72 -1.52 6.82
C PRO A 16 -16.55 -1.45 7.81
N ASP A 17 -15.66 -2.44 7.75
CA ASP A 17 -14.55 -2.59 8.70
C ASP A 17 -13.28 -1.85 8.27
N PHE A 18 -13.33 -1.08 7.16
CA PHE A 18 -12.16 -0.35 6.69
C PHE A 18 -11.67 0.69 7.71
N SER A 19 -12.56 1.19 8.57
CA SER A 19 -12.19 2.11 9.67
C SER A 19 -11.13 1.55 10.61
N GLU A 20 -11.01 0.22 10.70
CA GLU A 20 -10.07 -0.47 11.59
C GLU A 20 -8.70 -0.72 10.93
N VAL A 21 -8.55 -0.40 9.64
CA VAL A 21 -7.29 -0.56 8.92
C VAL A 21 -6.26 0.41 9.47
N LYS A 22 -5.12 -0.12 9.93
CA LYS A 22 -4.06 0.65 10.60
C LYS A 22 -2.98 1.19 9.66
N GLY A 23 -2.99 0.80 8.40
CA GLY A 23 -1.97 1.18 7.42
C GLY A 23 -2.09 0.37 6.13
N ILE A 24 -1.48 0.87 5.06
CA ILE A 24 -1.46 0.22 3.75
C ILE A 24 -0.01 0.11 3.28
N VAL A 25 0.34 -1.07 2.78
CA VAL A 25 1.60 -1.29 2.07
C VAL A 25 1.27 -1.70 0.63
N ILE A 26 1.90 -1.03 -0.34
CA ILE A 26 1.68 -1.21 -1.76
C ILE A 26 2.95 -1.78 -2.39
N GLY A 27 2.82 -2.95 -3.00
CA GLY A 27 3.91 -3.59 -3.72
C GLY A 27 4.31 -2.82 -4.97
N ARG A 28 5.55 -3.02 -5.44
CA ARG A 28 6.04 -2.41 -6.67
C ARG A 28 5.24 -2.92 -7.87
N PHE A 29 4.73 -2.00 -8.67
CA PHE A 29 4.00 -2.31 -9.89
C PHE A 29 4.92 -2.79 -11.02
N GLN A 30 4.40 -3.67 -11.89
CA GLN A 30 5.08 -4.08 -13.13
C GLN A 30 5.20 -2.89 -14.10
N LYS A 31 6.24 -2.88 -14.94
CA LYS A 31 6.51 -1.76 -15.87
C LYS A 31 5.35 -1.54 -16.85
N GLU A 32 4.72 -2.62 -17.30
CA GLU A 32 3.58 -2.62 -18.24
C GLU A 32 2.32 -1.99 -17.64
N SER A 33 2.28 -1.76 -16.31
CA SER A 33 1.15 -1.09 -15.67
C SER A 33 1.14 0.43 -15.87
N GLU A 34 2.29 1.02 -16.24
CA GLU A 34 2.51 2.46 -16.43
C GLU A 34 2.15 3.33 -15.20
N ILE A 35 2.10 2.73 -14.01
CA ILE A 35 1.84 3.45 -12.75
C ILE A 35 3.12 4.13 -12.29
N THR A 36 3.16 5.45 -12.39
CA THR A 36 4.26 6.28 -11.86
C THR A 36 4.04 6.62 -10.39
N ASN A 37 5.11 6.99 -9.68
CA ASN A 37 5.03 7.45 -8.29
C ASN A 37 4.11 8.67 -8.13
N GLY A 38 4.13 9.60 -9.09
CA GLY A 38 3.26 10.78 -9.08
C GLY A 38 1.79 10.42 -9.23
N LEU A 39 1.47 9.50 -10.16
CA LEU A 39 0.11 9.01 -10.35
C LEU A 39 -0.38 8.24 -9.12
N LEU A 40 0.44 7.37 -8.55
CA LEU A 40 0.10 6.64 -7.33
C LEU A 40 -0.14 7.60 -6.17
N THR A 41 0.72 8.60 -5.99
CA THR A 41 0.55 9.64 -4.96
C THR A 41 -0.77 10.40 -5.15
N GLN A 42 -1.11 10.75 -6.39
CA GLN A 42 -2.38 11.40 -6.70
C GLN A 42 -3.57 10.50 -6.34
N ILE A 43 -3.53 9.22 -6.72
CA ILE A 43 -4.58 8.25 -6.37
C ILE A 43 -4.77 8.23 -4.86
N ILE A 44 -3.71 8.02 -4.06
CA ILE A 44 -3.80 7.95 -2.60
C ILE A 44 -4.35 9.25 -2.01
N LYS A 45 -3.85 10.42 -2.43
CA LYS A 45 -4.28 11.72 -1.88
C LYS A 45 -5.74 12.08 -2.19
N THR A 46 -6.37 11.44 -3.16
CA THR A 46 -7.80 11.66 -3.44
C THR A 46 -8.74 10.94 -2.47
N LYS A 47 -8.24 10.01 -1.65
CA LYS A 47 -9.03 9.21 -0.71
C LYS A 47 -8.80 9.74 0.71
N ARG A 48 -9.79 10.45 1.23
CA ARG A 48 -9.68 11.16 2.52
C ARG A 48 -9.49 10.20 3.69
N GLU A 49 -10.03 9.01 3.57
CA GLU A 49 -9.94 7.91 4.52
C GLU A 49 -8.50 7.47 4.76
N LEU A 50 -7.62 7.66 3.78
CA LEU A 50 -6.21 7.29 3.87
C LEU A 50 -5.34 8.37 4.52
N ASN A 51 -5.87 9.58 4.77
CA ASN A 51 -5.07 10.69 5.29
C ASN A 51 -4.52 10.46 6.70
N ASN A 52 -5.16 9.57 7.48
CA ASN A 52 -4.84 9.35 8.89
C ASN A 52 -4.07 8.05 9.14
N ILE A 53 -3.73 7.29 8.10
CA ILE A 53 -3.01 6.03 8.22
C ILE A 53 -1.72 6.05 7.39
N PRO A 54 -0.64 5.38 7.84
CA PRO A 54 0.58 5.28 7.06
C PRO A 54 0.35 4.50 5.76
N VAL A 55 0.81 5.06 4.65
CA VAL A 55 0.83 4.40 3.35
C VAL A 55 2.27 4.31 2.85
N LEU A 56 2.77 3.09 2.66
CA LEU A 56 4.10 2.81 2.15
C LEU A 56 4.00 2.13 0.78
N ALA A 57 4.73 2.59 -0.21
CA ALA A 57 4.65 2.08 -1.58
C ALA A 57 6.01 1.63 -2.11
N ASN A 58 6.00 0.94 -3.26
CA ASN A 58 7.20 0.39 -3.92
C ASN A 58 7.96 -0.65 -3.08
N ILE A 59 7.26 -1.40 -2.24
CA ILE A 59 7.86 -2.52 -1.52
C ILE A 59 8.07 -3.70 -2.47
N ASP A 60 9.15 -4.44 -2.27
CA ASP A 60 9.51 -5.62 -3.07
C ASP A 60 8.57 -6.81 -2.78
N PHE A 61 7.29 -6.72 -3.14
CA PHE A 61 6.36 -7.86 -3.24
C PHE A 61 5.38 -7.65 -4.40
N GLY A 62 4.69 -8.71 -4.79
CA GLY A 62 3.76 -8.71 -5.92
C GLY A 62 4.35 -9.41 -7.14
N HIS A 63 4.28 -8.78 -8.31
CA HIS A 63 4.58 -9.40 -9.60
C HIS A 63 5.91 -8.92 -10.23
N THR A 64 6.80 -8.33 -9.41
CA THR A 64 8.14 -7.90 -9.85
C THR A 64 9.20 -8.59 -9.01
N SER A 65 10.40 -8.78 -9.56
CA SER A 65 11.50 -9.43 -8.83
C SER A 65 12.59 -8.42 -8.43
N PRO A 66 13.25 -8.59 -7.27
CA PRO A 66 13.01 -9.62 -6.24
C PRO A 66 11.71 -9.39 -5.44
N ILE A 67 11.24 -10.43 -4.74
CA ILE A 67 10.13 -10.34 -3.77
C ILE A 67 10.55 -10.82 -2.38
N ILE A 68 9.98 -10.20 -1.35
CA ILE A 68 9.98 -10.70 0.03
C ILE A 68 8.81 -11.66 0.24
N SER A 69 8.97 -12.59 1.18
CA SER A 69 7.87 -13.35 1.76
C SER A 69 7.35 -12.64 3.00
N PHE A 70 6.04 -12.62 3.21
CA PHE A 70 5.42 -12.08 4.42
C PHE A 70 4.29 -12.98 4.91
N PRO A 71 4.10 -13.09 6.24
CA PRO A 71 3.08 -13.95 6.85
C PRO A 71 1.69 -13.30 6.77
N VAL A 72 0.71 -13.98 6.17
CA VAL A 72 -0.70 -13.57 6.26
C VAL A 72 -1.21 -13.95 7.64
N GLY A 73 -1.68 -12.97 8.41
CA GLY A 73 -2.08 -13.15 9.81
C GLY A 73 -0.96 -12.85 10.82
N GLY A 74 0.25 -12.53 10.36
CA GLY A 74 1.34 -12.06 11.22
C GLY A 74 1.24 -10.57 11.57
N THR A 75 2.13 -10.12 12.46
CA THR A 75 2.18 -8.73 12.95
C THR A 75 3.35 -7.99 12.30
N CYS A 76 3.12 -6.76 11.84
CA CYS A 76 4.18 -5.89 11.34
C CYS A 76 4.08 -4.46 11.88
N LYS A 77 5.20 -3.73 11.83
CA LYS A 77 5.28 -2.30 12.10
C LYS A 77 5.60 -1.56 10.80
N VAL A 78 4.82 -0.53 10.52
CA VAL A 78 5.01 0.38 9.38
C VAL A 78 5.35 1.76 9.89
N GLU A 79 6.42 2.35 9.36
CA GLU A 79 6.80 3.75 9.55
C GLU A 79 6.83 4.39 8.15
N ALA A 80 6.11 5.51 7.97
CA ALA A 80 5.98 6.21 6.70
C ALA A 80 6.00 7.74 6.92
N THR A 81 7.08 8.24 7.53
CA THR A 81 7.29 9.67 7.76
C THR A 81 8.33 10.22 6.78
N SER A 82 8.52 11.55 6.80
CA SER A 82 9.61 12.20 6.07
C SER A 82 11.01 11.84 6.60
N GLU A 83 11.09 11.37 7.84
CA GLU A 83 12.36 11.06 8.53
C GLU A 83 12.71 9.57 8.51
N SER A 84 11.69 8.69 8.56
CA SER A 84 11.85 7.24 8.59
C SER A 84 10.78 6.55 7.73
N GLN A 85 11.24 5.64 6.88
CA GLN A 85 10.38 4.78 6.07
C GLN A 85 10.83 3.33 6.28
N SER A 86 10.02 2.52 6.96
CA SER A 86 10.35 1.12 7.19
C SER A 86 9.14 0.21 7.34
N LEU A 87 9.33 -1.04 6.94
CA LEU A 87 8.41 -2.15 7.18
C LEU A 87 9.17 -3.23 7.94
N ARG A 88 8.66 -3.66 9.10
CA ARG A 88 9.28 -4.69 9.93
C ARG A 88 8.26 -5.75 10.29
N ILE A 89 8.53 -7.01 9.98
CA ILE A 89 7.74 -8.15 10.45
C ILE A 89 8.17 -8.43 11.90
N ILE A 90 7.21 -8.43 12.82
CA ILE A 90 7.43 -8.65 14.26
C ILE A 90 7.11 -10.11 14.61
N GLU A 91 6.01 -10.64 14.08
CA GLU A 91 5.53 -12.00 14.34
C GLU A 91 5.13 -12.65 13.02
N HIS A 92 5.53 -13.91 12.81
CA HIS A 92 5.34 -14.64 11.55
C HIS A 92 4.94 -16.10 11.74
#